data_AF-A0A843F122-F1
#
_entry.id   AF-A0A843F122-F1
#
_cell.length_a   1.000
_cell.length_b   1.000
_cell.length_c   1.000
_cell.angle_alpha   90.00
_cell.angle_beta   90.00
_cell.angle_gamma   90.00
#
_symmetry.space_group_name_H-M   'P 1'
#
loop_
_entity.id
_entity.type
_entity.pdbx_description
1 polymer ?
#
loop_
_entity_poly.entity_id
_entity_poly.type
_entity_poly.pdbx_seq_one_letter_code
_entity_poly.pdbx_strand_id
1 'polypeptide(L)'
;MHSLWEENNDADNFCRNCGAPLNSSQMTIHKNMNIFERFRNANILIKLMAIVVVVFIILFIAGATSYIFLGAPLDSYSEEAECKNLVDFNAIDMDSDGALTFDEADGYVPEVASDDLTDIFDEADSNHNGLLKGEEFDWYVHKIKEYNKDLKKQKNDDEKSSSSSNSIPTVHLGKCPSCGSDAEYMYDYYDELGRPYYQCSVCDYWTYEEGEFYEE
;
A
#
# COMPACT_ATOMS: atom_id res chain seq x y z
N MET A 1 14.47 67.47 52.59
CA MET A 1 13.80 67.38 51.28
C MET A 1 14.70 68.04 50.24
N HIS A 2 15.55 67.27 49.57
CA HIS A 2 16.31 67.70 48.39
C HIS A 2 16.50 66.43 47.56
N SER A 3 15.71 66.29 46.49
CA SER A 3 15.84 65.19 45.53
C SER A 3 16.80 65.64 44.43
N LEU A 4 17.99 65.04 44.42
CA LEU A 4 18.95 65.12 43.31
C LEU A 4 18.43 64.23 42.18
N TRP A 5 18.05 64.83 41.06
CA TRP A 5 17.89 64.13 39.79
C TRP A 5 19.14 64.44 38.98
N GLU A 6 20.01 63.45 38.83
CA GLU A 6 21.12 63.47 37.87
C GLU A 6 20.54 63.19 36.48
N GLU A 7 20.60 64.20 35.63
CA GLU A 7 20.16 64.16 34.23
C GLU A 7 21.22 63.38 33.42
N ASN A 8 20.90 62.13 33.09
CA ASN A 8 21.81 61.22 32.41
C ASN A 8 21.80 61.50 30.89
N ASN A 9 22.90 62.05 30.37
CA ASN A 9 23.05 62.58 29.00
C ASN A 9 23.30 61.52 27.90
N ASP A 10 23.02 60.24 28.14
CA ASP A 10 23.37 59.15 27.21
C ASP A 10 22.24 58.79 26.22
N ALA A 11 21.41 59.76 25.84
CA ALA A 11 20.22 59.54 24.99
C ALA A 11 20.53 59.11 23.55
N ASP A 12 21.80 59.19 23.11
CA ASP A 12 22.19 58.90 21.74
C ASP A 12 22.56 57.43 21.50
N ASN A 13 22.72 56.62 22.57
CA ASN A 13 23.20 55.23 22.48
C ASN A 13 22.10 54.17 22.56
N PHE A 14 20.82 54.58 22.58
CA PHE A 14 19.69 53.67 22.71
C PHE A 14 18.67 53.88 21.59
N CYS A 15 18.13 52.78 21.08
CA CYS A 15 17.08 52.83 20.07
C CYS A 15 15.82 53.48 20.68
N ARG A 16 15.42 54.65 20.17
CA ARG A 16 14.31 55.44 20.70
C ARG A 16 12.96 54.73 20.71
N ASN A 17 12.80 53.66 19.93
CA ASN A 17 11.52 52.95 19.81
C ASN A 17 11.39 51.71 20.71
N CYS A 18 12.51 51.12 21.15
CA CYS A 18 12.48 49.89 21.96
C CYS A 18 13.41 49.89 23.18
N GLY A 19 14.21 50.94 23.38
CA GLY A 19 15.11 51.07 24.54
C GLY A 19 16.31 50.13 24.53
N ALA A 20 16.57 49.39 23.45
CA ALA A 20 17.72 48.51 23.35
C ALA A 20 19.02 49.31 23.10
N PRO A 21 20.15 48.98 23.76
CA PRO A 21 21.44 49.62 23.52
C PRO A 21 21.92 49.35 22.09
N LEU A 22 22.34 50.39 21.37
CA LEU A 22 22.84 50.31 20.00
C LEU A 22 24.28 49.77 19.89
N ASN A 23 24.87 49.31 20.99
CA ASN A 23 26.12 48.56 20.96
C ASN A 23 25.85 47.14 20.48
N SER A 24 25.47 47.06 19.20
CA SER A 24 25.56 45.89 18.35
C SER A 24 26.99 45.39 18.51
N SER A 25 27.12 44.27 19.20
CA SER A 25 28.28 43.41 19.15
C SER A 25 28.65 43.25 17.68
N GLN A 26 29.66 44.00 17.24
CA GLN A 26 30.44 43.58 16.08
C GLN A 26 30.93 42.19 16.45
N MET A 27 30.22 41.19 15.94
CA MET A 27 30.69 39.83 15.89
C MET A 27 31.91 39.90 14.98
N THR A 28 33.06 40.23 15.57
CA THR A 28 34.35 40.11 14.94
C THR A 28 34.49 38.63 14.66
N ILE A 29 34.08 38.23 13.46
CA ILE A 29 34.46 36.96 12.88
C ILE A 29 35.97 37.10 12.74
N HIS A 30 36.68 36.72 13.81
CA HIS A 30 38.11 36.51 13.82
C HIS A 30 38.31 35.32 12.86
N LYS A 31 38.34 35.60 11.55
CA LYS A 31 38.76 34.65 10.53
C LYS A 31 40.19 34.31 10.91
N ASN A 32 40.35 33.17 11.57
CA ASN A 32 41.62 32.66 12.02
C ASN A 32 42.40 32.20 10.76
N MET A 33 42.91 33.18 10.00
CA MET A 33 43.64 32.98 8.75
C MET A 33 45.00 32.28 8.94
N ASN A 34 45.38 32.01 10.20
CA ASN A 34 46.62 31.32 10.57
C ASN A 34 46.69 29.87 10.10
N ILE A 35 45.58 29.24 9.73
CA ILE A 35 45.59 27.85 9.24
C ILE A 35 46.24 27.79 7.85
N PHE A 36 45.93 28.73 6.95
CA PHE A 36 46.44 28.70 5.58
C PHE A 36 47.96 28.95 5.51
N GLU A 37 48.48 29.85 6.34
CA GLU A 37 49.93 30.10 6.39
C GLU A 37 50.73 28.91 6.92
N ARG A 38 50.19 28.19 7.91
CA ARG A 38 50.79 26.95 8.42
C ARG A 38 50.80 25.84 7.37
N PHE A 39 49.77 25.75 6.54
CA PHE A 39 49.76 24.81 5.42
C PHE A 39 50.79 25.17 4.34
N ARG A 40 50.98 26.46 4.03
CA ARG A 40 51.93 26.88 3.00
C ARG A 40 53.38 26.54 3.37
N ASN A 41 53.73 26.64 4.65
CA ASN A 41 55.08 26.35 5.14
C ASN A 41 55.29 24.88 5.56
N ALA A 42 54.26 24.03 5.48
CA ALA A 42 54.37 22.62 5.81
C ALA A 42 55.19 21.82 4.78
N ASN A 43 55.76 20.71 5.24
CA ASN A 43 56.46 19.74 4.39
C ASN A 43 55.57 19.24 3.25
N ILE A 44 56.18 18.98 2.09
CA ILE A 44 55.48 18.50 0.88
C ILE A 44 54.64 17.24 1.17
N LEU A 45 55.14 16.33 2.00
CA LEU A 45 54.41 15.11 2.40
C LEU A 45 53.07 15.42 3.09
N ILE A 46 53.04 16.41 4.00
CA ILE A 46 51.83 16.80 4.73
C ILE A 46 50.81 17.43 3.77
N LYS A 47 51.28 18.20 2.79
CA LYS A 47 50.41 18.79 1.76
C LYS A 47 49.75 17.72 0.90
N LEU A 48 50.49 16.68 0.50
CA LEU A 48 49.94 15.57 -0.28
C LEU A 48 48.87 14.79 0.50
N MET A 49 49.14 14.48 1.78
CA MET A 49 48.15 13.81 2.64
C MET A 49 46.87 14.63 2.81
N ALA A 50 46.99 15.95 3.01
CA ALA A 50 45.84 16.83 3.11
C ALA A 50 44.99 16.86 1.82
N ILE A 51 45.63 16.86 0.64
CA ILE A 51 44.92 16.79 -0.65
C ILE A 51 44.16 15.48 -0.77
N VAL A 52 44.78 14.34 -0.44
CA VAL A 52 44.12 13.02 -0.51
C VAL A 52 42.89 12.97 0.40
N VAL A 53 42.99 13.50 1.62
CA VAL A 53 41.86 13.55 2.57
C VAL A 53 40.73 14.43 2.02
N VAL A 54 41.05 15.61 1.46
CA VAL A 54 40.04 16.51 0.88
C VAL A 54 39.35 15.85 -0.31
N VAL A 55 40.09 15.19 -1.20
CA VAL A 55 39.51 14.44 -2.33
C VAL A 55 38.58 13.34 -1.83
N PHE A 56 38.98 12.59 -0.80
CA PHE A 56 38.14 11.53 -0.23
C PHE A 56 36.85 12.08 0.38
N ILE A 57 36.91 13.22 1.08
CA ILE A 57 35.74 13.90 1.63
C ILE A 57 34.81 14.36 0.50
N ILE A 58 35.35 14.93 -0.59
CA ILE A 58 34.55 15.35 -1.74
C ILE A 58 33.86 14.17 -2.41
N LEU A 59 34.54 13.03 -2.60
CA LEU A 59 33.94 11.82 -3.15
C LEU A 59 32.85 11.25 -2.25
N PHE A 60 33.06 11.26 -0.92
CA PHE A 60 32.07 10.80 0.03
C PHE A 60 30.81 11.69 0.04
N ILE A 61 30.99 13.02 0.00
CA ILE A 61 29.88 13.96 -0.11
C ILE A 61 29.18 13.77 -1.45
N ALA A 62 29.91 13.68 -2.56
CA ALA A 62 29.31 13.45 -3.88
C ALA A 62 28.48 12.16 -3.91
N GLY A 63 29.02 11.06 -3.37
CA GLY A 63 28.31 9.79 -3.20
C GLY A 63 27.05 9.96 -2.36
N ALA A 64 27.16 10.50 -1.16
CA ALA A 64 26.01 10.74 -0.27
C ALA A 64 24.96 11.67 -0.91
N THR A 65 25.37 12.71 -1.64
CA THR A 65 24.44 13.59 -2.34
C THR A 65 23.80 12.93 -3.56
N SER A 66 24.51 12.03 -4.27
CA SER A 66 23.90 11.24 -5.34
C SER A 66 22.83 10.31 -4.80
N TYR A 67 22.99 9.73 -3.61
CA TYR A 67 21.94 8.94 -2.95
C TYR A 67 20.68 9.75 -2.62
N ILE A 68 20.84 11.03 -2.27
CA ILE A 68 19.69 11.89 -1.91
C ILE A 68 19.03 12.49 -3.16
N PHE A 69 19.81 12.84 -4.19
CA PHE A 69 19.30 13.58 -5.34
C PHE A 69 18.79 12.68 -6.48
N LEU A 70 19.25 11.42 -6.60
CA LEU A 70 18.73 10.50 -7.61
C LEU A 70 17.42 9.83 -7.25
N GLY A 71 16.91 9.98 -6.02
CA GLY A 71 15.55 9.57 -5.64
C GLY A 71 15.21 8.09 -5.86
N ALA A 72 16.15 7.29 -6.36
CA ALA A 72 16.00 5.86 -6.50
C ALA A 72 16.39 5.26 -5.16
N PRO A 73 15.46 4.66 -4.40
CA PRO A 73 15.87 3.46 -3.69
C PRO A 73 16.51 2.57 -4.78
N LEU A 74 17.82 2.34 -4.68
CA LEU A 74 18.34 1.07 -5.14
C LEU A 74 17.76 0.05 -4.15
N ASP A 75 16.45 -0.19 -4.26
CA ASP A 75 15.90 -1.47 -3.88
C ASP A 75 16.67 -2.42 -4.77
N SER A 76 17.70 -3.02 -4.17
CA SER A 76 18.33 -4.19 -4.70
C SER A 76 17.17 -5.14 -4.92
N TYR A 77 16.69 -5.20 -6.16
CA TYR A 77 15.64 -6.08 -6.59
C TYR A 77 16.08 -7.45 -6.13
N SER A 78 15.50 -7.88 -5.02
CA SER A 78 15.57 -9.24 -4.57
C SER A 78 14.73 -9.97 -5.60
N GLU A 79 15.39 -10.46 -6.65
CA GLU A 79 14.86 -11.39 -7.66
C GLU A 79 14.22 -12.63 -7.01
N GLU A 80 14.36 -12.77 -5.69
CA GLU A 80 13.82 -13.82 -4.83
C GLU A 80 12.57 -13.40 -4.03
N ALA A 81 11.91 -12.28 -4.33
CA ALA A 81 10.60 -11.98 -3.74
C ALA A 81 9.57 -13.01 -4.25
N GLU A 82 9.40 -14.09 -3.50
CA GLU A 82 8.51 -15.21 -3.82
C GLU A 82 7.06 -14.72 -3.98
N CYS A 83 6.60 -14.58 -5.22
CA CYS A 83 5.20 -14.35 -5.55
C CYS A 83 4.38 -15.59 -5.17
N LYS A 84 3.45 -15.48 -4.21
CA LYS A 84 2.58 -16.61 -3.83
C LYS A 84 1.67 -17.03 -4.97
N ASN A 85 1.24 -16.09 -5.79
CA ASN A 85 0.37 -16.35 -6.94
C ASN A 85 1.18 -16.43 -8.27
N LEU A 86 2.36 -17.07 -8.26
CA LEU A 86 3.26 -17.15 -9.43
C LEU A 86 2.60 -17.74 -10.68
N VAL A 87 1.66 -18.69 -10.52
CA VAL A 87 0.94 -19.30 -11.65
C VAL A 87 0.05 -18.28 -12.34
N ASP A 88 -0.68 -17.49 -11.57
CA ASP A 88 -1.57 -16.45 -12.10
C ASP A 88 -0.74 -15.30 -12.70
N PHE A 89 0.34 -14.90 -12.02
CA PHE A 89 1.29 -13.89 -12.51
C PHE A 89 1.83 -14.24 -13.90
N ASN A 90 2.40 -15.44 -14.04
CA ASN A 90 2.97 -15.90 -15.32
C ASN A 90 1.91 -16.11 -16.41
N ALA A 91 0.63 -16.28 -16.05
CA ALA A 91 -0.45 -16.43 -17.03
C ALA A 91 -0.87 -15.10 -17.66
N ILE A 92 -0.64 -13.98 -16.95
CA ILE A 92 -1.02 -12.63 -17.40
C ILE A 92 0.18 -11.79 -17.86
N ASP A 93 1.40 -12.14 -17.44
CA ASP A 93 2.66 -11.56 -17.95
C ASP A 93 2.85 -11.98 -19.41
N MET A 94 2.37 -11.14 -20.34
CA MET A 94 2.24 -11.52 -21.75
C MET A 94 3.57 -11.49 -22.47
N ASP A 95 4.48 -10.61 -22.07
CA ASP A 95 5.81 -10.49 -22.66
C ASP A 95 6.90 -11.21 -21.86
N SER A 96 6.55 -11.77 -20.70
CA SER A 96 7.43 -12.55 -19.82
C SER A 96 8.62 -11.75 -19.32
N ASP A 97 8.44 -10.44 -19.08
CA ASP A 97 9.48 -9.57 -18.55
C ASP A 97 9.59 -9.62 -17.01
N GLY A 98 8.69 -10.36 -16.35
CA GLY A 98 8.65 -10.51 -14.90
C GLY A 98 7.99 -9.33 -14.20
N ALA A 99 7.24 -8.51 -14.93
CA ALA A 99 6.50 -7.35 -14.45
C ALA A 99 5.11 -7.33 -15.10
N LEU A 100 4.14 -6.71 -14.41
CA LEU A 100 2.80 -6.54 -14.96
C LEU A 100 2.47 -5.07 -15.11
N THR A 101 2.17 -4.68 -16.35
CA THR A 101 1.57 -3.38 -16.64
C THR A 101 0.10 -3.36 -16.23
N PHE A 102 -0.48 -2.16 -16.12
CA PHE A 102 -1.92 -2.01 -15.85
C PHE A 102 -2.78 -2.75 -16.88
N ASP A 103 -2.45 -2.66 -18.16
CA ASP A 103 -3.22 -3.31 -19.24
C ASP A 103 -3.23 -4.83 -19.10
N GLU A 104 -2.12 -5.43 -18.64
CA GLU A 104 -2.04 -6.88 -18.36
C GLU A 104 -2.82 -7.26 -17.09
N ALA A 105 -2.74 -6.42 -16.06
CA ALA A 105 -3.41 -6.62 -14.78
C ALA A 105 -4.95 -6.43 -14.87
N ASP A 106 -5.43 -5.54 -15.73
CA ASP A 106 -6.87 -5.29 -16.00
C ASP A 106 -7.51 -6.52 -16.67
N GLY A 107 -6.77 -7.18 -17.55
CA GLY A 107 -7.21 -8.42 -18.22
C GLY A 107 -7.43 -9.61 -17.28
N TYR A 108 -6.90 -9.56 -16.05
CA TYR A 108 -6.99 -10.66 -15.09
C TYR A 108 -8.39 -10.80 -14.47
N VAL A 109 -9.12 -9.69 -14.23
CA VAL A 109 -10.41 -9.72 -13.53
C VAL A 109 -11.49 -8.93 -14.28
N PRO A 110 -12.18 -9.56 -15.24
CA PRO A 110 -13.13 -8.87 -16.11
C PRO A 110 -14.44 -8.45 -15.41
N GLU A 111 -14.66 -8.87 -14.16
CA GLU A 111 -15.90 -8.58 -13.42
C GLU A 111 -15.86 -7.24 -12.64
N VAL A 112 -14.67 -6.64 -12.50
CA VAL A 112 -14.49 -5.36 -11.79
C VAL A 112 -14.47 -4.22 -12.80
N ALA A 113 -15.06 -3.07 -12.44
CA ALA A 113 -14.99 -1.88 -13.29
C ALA A 113 -13.54 -1.37 -13.37
N SER A 114 -13.10 -1.01 -14.57
CA SER A 114 -11.72 -0.54 -14.83
C SER A 114 -11.30 0.64 -13.94
N ASP A 115 -12.23 1.54 -13.61
CA ASP A 115 -11.98 2.68 -12.72
C ASP A 115 -11.56 2.20 -11.30
N ASP A 116 -12.24 1.19 -10.75
CA ASP A 116 -11.91 0.64 -9.43
C ASP A 116 -10.59 -0.18 -9.46
N LEU A 117 -10.29 -0.83 -10.59
CA LEU A 117 -9.03 -1.55 -10.78
C LEU A 117 -7.83 -0.59 -10.82
N THR A 118 -8.01 0.60 -11.38
CA THR A 118 -6.96 1.63 -11.41
C THR A 118 -6.56 2.04 -10.01
N ASP A 119 -7.53 2.32 -9.13
CA ASP A 119 -7.26 2.68 -7.74
C ASP A 119 -6.56 1.55 -6.96
N ILE A 120 -6.97 0.30 -7.19
CA ILE A 120 -6.34 -0.87 -6.57
C ILE A 120 -4.92 -1.09 -7.11
N PHE A 121 -4.69 -0.87 -8.41
CA PHE A 121 -3.36 -0.96 -9.01
C PHE A 121 -2.42 0.10 -8.43
N ASP A 122 -2.86 1.35 -8.35
CA ASP A 122 -2.07 2.46 -7.81
C ASP A 122 -1.71 2.27 -6.33
N GLU A 123 -2.60 1.64 -5.55
CA GLU A 123 -2.32 1.29 -4.14
C GLU A 123 -1.37 0.07 -4.03
N ALA A 124 -1.42 -0.85 -4.99
CA ALA A 124 -0.54 -2.01 -5.06
C ALA A 124 0.89 -1.67 -5.51
N ASP A 125 1.03 -0.74 -6.46
CA ASP A 125 2.29 -0.22 -6.98
C ASP A 125 2.93 0.73 -5.97
N SER A 126 3.47 0.13 -4.91
CA SER A 126 4.02 0.81 -3.74
C SER A 126 5.19 1.74 -4.07
N ASN A 127 5.91 1.43 -5.15
CA ASN A 127 7.07 2.18 -5.60
C ASN A 127 6.73 3.17 -6.74
N HIS A 128 5.47 3.17 -7.22
CA HIS A 128 4.94 4.06 -8.24
C HIS A 128 5.71 4.02 -9.56
N ASN A 129 6.16 2.83 -9.98
CA ASN A 129 6.88 2.65 -11.24
C ASN A 129 5.97 2.27 -12.42
N GLY A 130 4.67 2.08 -12.18
CA GLY A 130 3.66 1.65 -13.14
C GLY A 130 3.65 0.14 -13.42
N LEU A 131 4.31 -0.66 -12.59
CA LEU A 131 4.49 -2.10 -12.77
C LEU A 131 4.28 -2.85 -11.45
N LEU A 132 3.55 -3.96 -11.48
CA LEU A 132 3.42 -4.83 -10.31
C LEU A 132 4.41 -5.99 -10.40
N LYS A 133 5.19 -6.22 -9.33
CA LYS A 133 6.06 -7.39 -9.21
C LYS A 133 5.93 -8.09 -7.86
N GLY A 134 6.06 -9.42 -7.85
CA GLY A 134 6.19 -10.20 -6.61
C GLY A 134 5.07 -9.94 -5.60
N GLU A 135 5.43 -9.34 -4.46
CA GLU A 135 4.50 -9.02 -3.37
C GLU A 135 3.44 -7.97 -3.75
N GLU A 136 3.76 -7.04 -4.68
CA GLU A 136 2.81 -6.03 -5.16
C GLU A 136 1.64 -6.70 -5.89
N PHE A 137 1.94 -7.73 -6.70
CA PHE A 137 0.90 -8.53 -7.34
C PHE A 137 0.09 -9.36 -6.34
N ASP A 138 0.73 -9.97 -5.33
CA ASP A 138 0.01 -10.70 -4.29
C ASP A 138 -0.97 -9.80 -3.53
N TRP A 139 -0.57 -8.55 -3.26
CA TRP A 139 -1.42 -7.56 -2.63
C TRP A 139 -2.57 -7.15 -3.54
N TYR A 140 -2.30 -6.90 -4.83
CA TYR A 140 -3.31 -6.61 -5.86
C TYR A 140 -4.39 -7.70 -5.92
N VAL A 141 -3.98 -8.97 -6.03
CA VAL A 141 -4.90 -10.12 -6.06
C VAL A 141 -5.72 -10.23 -4.78
N HIS A 142 -5.11 -10.00 -3.61
CA HIS A 142 -5.82 -10.01 -2.33
C HIS A 142 -6.92 -8.95 -2.29
N LYS A 143 -6.61 -7.72 -2.74
CA LYS A 143 -7.57 -6.62 -2.76
C LYS A 143 -8.74 -6.84 -3.69
N ILE A 144 -8.49 -7.38 -4.87
CA ILE A 144 -9.58 -7.70 -5.80
C ILE A 144 -10.51 -8.77 -5.21
N LYS A 145 -9.96 -9.78 -4.51
CA LYS A 145 -10.78 -10.80 -3.83
C LYS A 145 -11.65 -10.19 -2.73
N GLU A 146 -11.11 -9.24 -1.96
CA GLU A 146 -11.85 -8.48 -0.94
C GLU A 146 -12.99 -7.66 -1.57
N TYR A 147 -12.67 -6.89 -2.62
CA TYR A 147 -13.64 -6.06 -3.35
C TYR A 147 -14.79 -6.89 -3.93
N ASN A 148 -14.49 -8.02 -4.59
CA ASN A 148 -15.50 -8.91 -5.15
C ASN A 148 -16.40 -9.56 -4.08
N LYS A 149 -15.87 -9.81 -2.88
CA LYS A 149 -16.66 -10.35 -1.76
C LYS A 149 -17.70 -9.33 -1.28
N ASP A 150 -17.32 -8.06 -1.22
CA ASP A 150 -18.20 -6.97 -0.80
C ASP A 150 -19.29 -6.68 -1.85
N LEU A 151 -18.95 -6.71 -3.14
CA LEU A 151 -19.93 -6.60 -4.22
C LEU A 151 -21.00 -7.69 -4.17
N LYS A 152 -20.60 -8.95 -3.91
CA LYS A 152 -21.55 -10.07 -3.79
C LYS A 152 -22.48 -9.90 -2.58
N LYS A 153 -21.99 -9.34 -1.48
CA LYS A 153 -22.79 -9.08 -0.29
C LYS A 153 -23.86 -8.02 -0.55
N GLN A 154 -23.50 -6.92 -1.23
CA GLN A 154 -24.46 -5.86 -1.56
C GLN A 154 -25.59 -6.36 -2.46
N LYS A 155 -25.27 -7.14 -3.51
CA LYS A 155 -26.30 -7.73 -4.39
C LYS A 155 -27.30 -8.60 -3.63
N ASN A 156 -26.83 -9.39 -2.66
CA ASN A 156 -27.70 -10.23 -1.84
C ASN A 156 -28.61 -9.41 -0.90
N ASP A 157 -28.14 -8.27 -0.40
CA ASP A 157 -28.93 -7.39 0.49
C ASP A 157 -29.99 -6.59 -0.30
N ASP A 158 -29.68 -6.21 -1.55
CA ASP A 158 -30.61 -5.51 -2.44
C ASP A 158 -31.70 -6.44 -3.00
N GLU A 159 -31.37 -7.69 -3.34
CA GLU A 159 -32.37 -8.70 -3.68
C GLU A 159 -33.27 -9.02 -2.48
N LYS A 160 -32.70 -9.13 -1.28
CA LYS A 160 -33.47 -9.35 -0.04
C LYS A 160 -34.41 -8.18 0.31
N SER A 161 -34.09 -6.96 -0.11
CA SER A 161 -34.95 -5.78 0.11
C SER A 161 -36.00 -5.57 -0.99
N SER A 162 -35.81 -6.16 -2.18
CA SER A 162 -36.75 -6.05 -3.31
C SER A 162 -37.64 -7.28 -3.51
N SER A 163 -37.31 -8.44 -2.92
CA SER A 163 -38.14 -9.64 -2.90
C SER A 163 -38.90 -9.82 -1.57
N SER A 164 -39.72 -8.83 -1.19
CA SER A 164 -40.93 -9.11 -0.40
C SER A 164 -42.08 -9.50 -1.33
N SER A 165 -41.81 -10.48 -2.18
CA SER A 165 -42.79 -11.22 -2.95
C SER A 165 -42.51 -12.69 -2.67
N ASN A 166 -43.33 -13.29 -1.82
CA ASN A 166 -43.30 -14.72 -1.46
C ASN A 166 -43.11 -15.60 -2.70
N SER A 167 -41.87 -15.97 -3.03
CA SER A 167 -41.63 -17.16 -3.84
C SER A 167 -41.92 -18.33 -2.91
N ILE A 168 -43.14 -18.84 -3.01
CA ILE A 168 -43.56 -20.08 -2.36
C ILE A 168 -42.52 -21.14 -2.75
N PRO A 169 -41.80 -21.75 -1.79
CA PRO A 169 -40.86 -22.81 -2.12
C PRO A 169 -41.61 -23.90 -2.88
N THR A 170 -41.06 -24.32 -4.02
CA THR A 170 -41.61 -25.40 -4.83
C THR A 170 -41.44 -26.69 -4.01
N VAL A 171 -42.53 -27.15 -3.40
CA VAL A 171 -42.53 -28.37 -2.59
C VAL A 171 -42.62 -29.57 -3.52
N HIS A 172 -41.62 -30.44 -3.45
CA HIS A 172 -41.64 -31.74 -4.13
C HIS A 172 -42.09 -32.81 -3.13
N LEU A 173 -43.11 -33.59 -3.49
CA LEU A 173 -43.53 -34.76 -2.72
C LEU A 173 -42.85 -36.01 -3.28
N GLY A 174 -42.24 -36.80 -2.40
CA GLY A 174 -41.65 -38.10 -2.76
C GLY A 174 -41.35 -38.97 -1.55
N LYS A 175 -41.09 -40.26 -1.77
CA LYS A 175 -40.69 -41.18 -0.69
C LYS A 175 -39.24 -40.97 -0.30
N CYS A 176 -38.97 -40.90 1.00
CA CYS A 176 -37.61 -40.78 1.51
C CYS A 176 -36.85 -42.10 1.42
N PRO A 177 -35.66 -42.15 0.79
CA PRO A 177 -34.87 -43.38 0.73
C PRO A 177 -34.37 -43.82 2.12
N SER A 178 -34.29 -42.91 3.09
CA SER A 178 -33.85 -43.21 4.45
C SER A 178 -34.99 -43.72 5.35
N CYS A 179 -36.13 -43.04 5.39
CA CYS A 179 -37.23 -43.38 6.31
C CYS A 179 -38.44 -44.05 5.66
N GLY A 180 -38.52 -44.08 4.32
CA GLY A 180 -39.64 -44.66 3.57
C GLY A 180 -40.94 -43.86 3.60
N SER A 181 -41.01 -42.77 4.36
CA SER A 181 -42.19 -41.90 4.45
C SER A 181 -42.34 -41.03 3.21
N ASP A 182 -43.59 -40.74 2.85
CA ASP A 182 -43.90 -39.64 1.94
C ASP A 182 -43.53 -38.33 2.64
N ALA A 183 -42.54 -37.63 2.09
CA ALA A 183 -41.99 -36.41 2.68
C ALA A 183 -42.01 -35.28 1.66
N GLU A 184 -42.25 -34.08 2.16
CA GLU A 184 -41.97 -32.85 1.45
C GLU A 184 -40.47 -32.60 1.52
N TYR A 185 -39.85 -32.36 0.35
CA TYR A 185 -38.47 -31.92 0.26
C TYR A 185 -38.40 -30.41 0.08
N MET A 186 -37.58 -29.79 0.91
CA MET A 186 -37.29 -28.37 0.82
C MET A 186 -35.84 -28.17 0.33
N TYR A 187 -35.66 -27.16 -0.51
CA TYR A 187 -34.35 -26.73 -1.01
C TYR A 187 -33.72 -25.74 -0.04
N ASP A 188 -32.57 -26.08 0.54
CA ASP A 188 -31.87 -25.18 1.46
C ASP A 188 -30.44 -24.82 1.02
N TYR A 189 -29.81 -25.59 0.12
CA TYR A 189 -28.39 -25.39 -0.18
C TYR A 189 -27.95 -25.91 -1.55
N TYR A 190 -26.90 -25.31 -2.12
CA TYR A 190 -26.19 -25.78 -3.32
C TYR A 190 -24.75 -26.16 -2.95
N ASP A 191 -24.20 -27.24 -3.52
CA ASP A 191 -22.78 -27.58 -3.35
C ASP A 191 -21.84 -26.63 -4.14
N GLU A 192 -20.53 -26.82 -3.97
CA GLU A 192 -19.49 -26.07 -4.71
C GLU A 192 -19.57 -26.23 -6.24
N LEU A 193 -20.31 -27.23 -6.72
CA LEU A 193 -20.55 -27.51 -8.14
C LEU A 193 -21.94 -27.02 -8.59
N GLY A 194 -22.69 -26.33 -7.73
CA GLY A 194 -24.01 -25.77 -8.02
C GLY A 194 -25.14 -26.81 -8.05
N ARG A 195 -24.97 -27.98 -7.44
CA ARG A 195 -26.02 -29.02 -7.35
C ARG A 195 -26.89 -28.81 -6.12
N PRO A 196 -28.22 -28.88 -6.24
CA PRO A 196 -29.13 -28.67 -5.11
C PRO A 196 -29.10 -29.86 -4.15
N TYR A 197 -29.28 -29.56 -2.86
CA TYR A 197 -29.53 -30.54 -1.81
C TYR A 197 -30.99 -30.57 -1.40
N TYR A 198 -31.49 -31.77 -1.14
CA TYR A 198 -32.85 -32.01 -0.67
C TYR A 198 -32.84 -32.55 0.76
N GLN A 199 -33.54 -31.89 1.68
CA GLN A 199 -33.74 -32.38 3.06
C GLN A 199 -35.13 -32.99 3.23
N CYS A 200 -35.18 -34.21 3.77
CA CYS A 200 -36.43 -34.85 4.15
C CYS A 200 -37.01 -34.19 5.41
N SER A 201 -38.23 -33.65 5.31
CA SER A 201 -38.94 -33.02 6.44
C SER A 201 -39.29 -33.95 7.62
N VAL A 202 -39.15 -35.27 7.45
CA VAL A 202 -39.51 -36.26 8.47
C VAL A 202 -38.29 -36.76 9.25
N CYS A 203 -37.14 -36.94 8.60
CA CYS A 203 -35.95 -37.55 9.21
C CYS A 203 -34.64 -36.78 9.03
N ASP A 204 -34.69 -35.58 8.44
CA ASP A 204 -33.52 -34.73 8.18
C ASP A 204 -32.44 -35.37 7.31
N TYR A 205 -32.80 -36.39 6.51
CA TYR A 205 -31.88 -37.02 5.57
C TYR A 205 -31.66 -36.11 4.34
N TRP A 206 -30.40 -35.99 3.93
CA TRP A 206 -29.97 -35.16 2.81
C TRP A 206 -29.63 -36.02 1.58
N THR A 207 -30.15 -35.67 0.40
CA THR A 207 -29.85 -36.35 -0.87
C THR A 207 -29.58 -35.38 -2.03
N TYR A 208 -28.88 -35.87 -3.05
CA TYR A 208 -28.40 -35.11 -4.22
C TYR A 208 -29.20 -35.40 -5.51
N GLU A 209 -29.98 -36.48 -5.56
CA GLU A 209 -30.56 -36.97 -6.81
C GLU A 209 -32.09 -36.79 -6.83
N GLU A 210 -32.58 -36.06 -7.84
CA GLU A 210 -34.00 -36.02 -8.23
C GLU A 210 -34.50 -37.41 -8.70
N GLY A 211 -33.60 -38.34 -9.01
CA GLY A 211 -33.88 -39.58 -9.73
C GLY A 211 -34.25 -40.81 -8.91
N GLU A 212 -34.22 -40.76 -7.57
CA GLU A 212 -34.63 -41.90 -6.72
C GLU A 212 -36.09 -41.82 -6.22
N PHE A 213 -36.80 -40.74 -6.55
CA PHE A 213 -38.22 -40.58 -6.23
C PHE A 213 -39.09 -41.26 -7.29
N TYR A 214 -39.10 -42.60 -7.33
CA TYR A 214 -40.02 -43.32 -8.20
C TYR A 214 -41.46 -43.17 -7.69
N GLU A 215 -42.33 -42.59 -8.51
CA GLU A 215 -43.77 -42.82 -8.44
C GLU A 215 -44.03 -44.30 -8.78
N GLU A 216 -44.51 -45.09 -7.81
CA GLU A 216 -45.16 -46.39 -8.08
C GLU A 216 -46.62 -46.18 -8.50
#